data_AF-A0A367JT62-F1
#
_entry.id   AF-A0A367JT62-F1
#
_cell.length_a   1.000
_cell.length_b   1.000
_cell.length_c   1.000
_cell.angle_alpha   90.00
_cell.angle_beta   90.00
_cell.angle_gamma   90.00
#
_symmetry.space_group_name_H-M   'P 1'
#
loop_
_entity.id
_entity.type
_entity.pdbx_description
1 polymer ?
#
loop_
_entity_poly.entity_id
_entity_poly.type
_entity_poly.pdbx_seq_one_letter_code
_entity_poly.pdbx_strand_id
1 'polypeptide(L)'
;MPSVDNNNNKKPVTLTHIYGTLTTIQSASALAFSTFVLMHGAQVISANVGGAQLANRTLLLTRPIYQDKGIETTLVVGSALVHVASGLAKFSIRLYWKQFGHNTAHPALLPYHRLVGHLQIPVVILHFYLTRLLPIERYGDSSFIDFGYIAWGLQNRPIFTYGLHITLILGSMYHAVSGVNFVFERLFGKKKVIADKTSKVSQHSKSVEQQSINNRINRQRLLKKGAFAALSLGLVSGLVIISRDTTKIPLRFDFESMYSKIIGV
;
A
#
# COMPACT_ATOMS: atom_id res chain seq x y z
N MET A 1 -50.76 -7.89 10.88
CA MET A 1 -49.36 -7.44 10.69
C MET A 1 -48.96 -7.78 9.27
N PRO A 2 -48.62 -6.80 8.40
CA PRO A 2 -48.16 -7.13 7.06
C PRO A 2 -46.76 -7.74 7.13
N SER A 3 -46.54 -8.80 6.37
CA SER A 3 -45.25 -9.48 6.21
C SER A 3 -44.24 -8.51 5.62
N VAL A 4 -43.17 -8.23 6.35
CA VAL A 4 -42.01 -7.50 5.82
C VAL A 4 -41.41 -8.37 4.71
N ASP A 5 -41.52 -7.92 3.47
CA ASP A 5 -40.95 -8.58 2.31
C ASP A 5 -39.43 -8.77 2.49
N ASN A 6 -39.03 -10.03 2.66
CA ASN A 6 -37.64 -10.45 2.88
C ASN A 6 -36.78 -10.36 1.60
N ASN A 7 -37.31 -9.76 0.52
CA ASN A 7 -36.65 -9.59 -0.77
C ASN A 7 -35.67 -8.40 -0.80
N ASN A 8 -35.76 -7.46 0.15
CA ASN A 8 -34.86 -6.29 0.20
C ASN A 8 -33.44 -6.60 0.71
N ASN A 9 -33.16 -7.85 1.07
CA ASN A 9 -31.92 -8.28 1.71
C ASN A 9 -30.96 -9.03 0.76
N LYS A 10 -31.21 -9.03 -0.55
CA LYS A 10 -30.35 -9.67 -1.55
C LYS A 10 -29.56 -8.61 -2.33
N LYS A 11 -28.25 -8.80 -2.43
CA LYS A 11 -27.40 -7.94 -3.28
C LYS A 11 -27.82 -8.12 -4.74
N PRO A 12 -28.01 -7.03 -5.51
CA PRO A 12 -28.31 -7.12 -6.93
C PRO A 12 -27.20 -7.87 -7.68
N VAL A 13 -27.59 -8.88 -8.48
CA VAL A 13 -26.67 -9.82 -9.15
C VAL A 13 -25.66 -9.08 -10.05
N THR A 14 -26.10 -8.06 -10.79
CA THR A 14 -25.20 -7.25 -11.63
C THR A 14 -24.11 -6.55 -10.82
N LEU A 15 -24.45 -5.98 -9.66
CA LEU A 15 -23.50 -5.28 -8.79
C LEU A 15 -22.52 -6.24 -8.12
N THR A 16 -22.91 -7.48 -7.82
CA THR A 16 -21.99 -8.48 -7.28
C THR A 16 -20.98 -8.93 -8.33
N HIS A 17 -21.39 -9.10 -9.60
CA HIS A 17 -20.47 -9.36 -10.71
C HIS A 17 -19.50 -8.20 -10.93
N ILE A 18 -19.98 -6.95 -11.01
CA ILE A 18 -19.14 -5.75 -11.13
C ILE A 18 -18.12 -5.69 -9.98
N TYR A 19 -18.57 -5.90 -8.74
CA TYR A 19 -17.68 -5.92 -7.57
C TYR A 19 -16.60 -7.01 -7.67
N GLY A 20 -16.96 -8.19 -8.20
CA GLY A 20 -16.04 -9.28 -8.47
C GLY A 20 -14.97 -8.92 -9.51
N THR A 21 -15.38 -8.33 -10.63
CA THR A 21 -14.47 -7.85 -11.69
C THR A 21 -13.54 -6.76 -11.17
N LEU A 22 -14.09 -5.74 -10.51
CA LEU A 22 -13.30 -4.68 -9.86
C LEU A 22 -12.31 -5.24 -8.84
N THR A 23 -12.67 -6.31 -8.15
CA THR A 23 -11.76 -6.97 -7.20
C THR A 23 -10.59 -7.63 -7.91
N THR A 24 -10.82 -8.27 -9.06
CA THR A 24 -9.76 -8.87 -9.86
C THR A 24 -8.83 -7.81 -10.43
N ILE A 25 -9.39 -6.73 -11.02
CA ILE A 25 -8.62 -5.60 -11.54
C ILE A 25 -7.77 -4.96 -10.43
N GLN A 26 -8.39 -4.65 -9.28
CA GLN A 26 -7.68 -4.08 -8.14
C GLN A 26 -6.54 -4.98 -7.63
N SER A 27 -6.74 -6.30 -7.62
CA SER A 27 -5.72 -7.26 -7.19
C SER A 27 -4.59 -7.39 -8.20
N ALA A 28 -4.89 -7.44 -9.50
CA ALA A 28 -3.88 -7.49 -10.56
C ALA A 28 -3.02 -6.23 -10.58
N SER A 29 -3.64 -5.05 -10.48
CA SER A 29 -2.91 -3.78 -10.42
C SER A 29 -2.12 -3.62 -9.11
N ALA A 30 -2.61 -4.17 -7.98
CA ALA A 30 -1.83 -4.24 -6.75
C ALA A 30 -0.55 -5.07 -6.91
N LEU A 31 -0.64 -6.22 -7.58
CA LEU A 31 0.51 -7.08 -7.85
C LEU A 31 1.55 -6.36 -8.72
N ALA A 32 1.11 -5.70 -9.80
CA ALA A 32 1.98 -4.90 -10.65
C ALA A 32 2.66 -3.77 -9.86
N PHE A 33 1.91 -2.95 -9.13
CA PHE A 33 2.46 -1.86 -8.32
C PHE A 33 3.40 -2.36 -7.20
N SER A 34 3.17 -3.56 -6.66
CA SER A 34 4.05 -4.14 -5.63
C SER A 34 5.47 -4.36 -6.13
N THR A 35 5.67 -4.60 -7.44
CA THR A 35 7.02 -4.74 -8.00
C THR A 35 7.83 -3.45 -7.86
N PHE A 36 7.20 -2.29 -8.14
CA PHE A 36 7.78 -0.98 -7.89
C PHE A 36 8.06 -0.76 -6.39
N VAL A 37 7.08 -1.06 -5.52
CA VAL A 37 7.25 -0.89 -4.06
C VAL A 37 8.43 -1.71 -3.52
N LEU A 38 8.65 -2.93 -4.03
CA LEU A 38 9.79 -3.75 -3.65
C LEU A 38 11.12 -3.12 -4.06
N MET A 39 11.24 -2.69 -5.32
CA MET A 39 12.46 -2.03 -5.81
C MET A 39 12.72 -0.72 -5.09
N HIS A 40 11.69 0.12 -4.93
CA HIS A 40 11.78 1.41 -4.25
C HIS A 40 12.11 1.24 -2.77
N GLY A 41 11.48 0.28 -2.08
CA GLY A 41 11.78 -0.04 -0.69
C GLY A 41 13.21 -0.58 -0.50
N ALA A 42 13.71 -1.37 -1.44
CA ALA A 42 15.08 -1.91 -1.39
C ALA A 42 16.14 -0.78 -1.39
N GLN A 43 15.89 0.32 -2.11
CA GLN A 43 16.77 1.50 -2.12
C GLN A 43 16.97 2.02 -0.69
N VAL A 44 15.88 2.24 0.04
CA VAL A 44 15.91 2.76 1.42
C VAL A 44 16.45 1.72 2.41
N ILE A 45 16.05 0.45 2.29
CA ILE A 45 16.52 -0.62 3.19
C ILE A 45 18.04 -0.80 3.10
N SER A 46 18.61 -0.66 1.90
CA SER A 46 20.06 -0.84 1.69
C SER A 46 20.91 0.16 2.50
N ALA A 47 20.35 1.29 2.92
CA ALA A 47 21.02 2.23 3.82
C ALA A 47 21.41 1.58 5.16
N ASN A 48 20.66 0.60 5.65
CA ASN A 48 21.00 -0.12 6.89
C ASN A 48 22.29 -0.94 6.80
N VAL A 49 22.82 -1.16 5.60
CA VAL A 49 24.04 -1.95 5.38
C VAL A 49 25.20 -1.07 4.95
N GLY A 50 24.99 -0.19 3.97
CA GLY A 50 26.06 0.61 3.36
C GLY A 50 25.79 2.11 3.33
N GLY A 51 24.90 2.58 4.21
CA GLY A 51 24.60 4.00 4.36
C GLY A 51 23.93 4.65 3.16
N ALA A 52 23.91 5.98 3.16
CA ALA A 52 23.35 6.76 2.04
C ALA A 52 24.01 6.44 0.69
N GLN A 53 25.29 6.05 0.69
CA GLN A 53 26.01 5.68 -0.54
C GLN A 53 25.41 4.43 -1.18
N LEU A 54 25.17 3.37 -0.40
CA LEU A 54 24.56 2.15 -0.94
C LEU A 54 23.10 2.37 -1.35
N ALA A 55 22.37 3.22 -0.62
CA ALA A 55 21.03 3.64 -1.01
C ALA A 55 21.03 4.29 -2.41
N ASN A 56 21.93 5.25 -2.64
CA ASN A 56 22.08 5.89 -3.95
C ASN A 56 22.49 4.91 -5.06
N ARG A 57 23.43 3.99 -4.79
CA ARG A 57 23.80 2.95 -5.77
C ARG A 57 22.62 2.05 -6.12
N THR A 58 21.83 1.64 -5.12
CA THR A 58 20.64 0.82 -5.32
C THR A 58 19.55 1.57 -6.09
N LEU A 59 19.40 2.87 -5.84
CA LEU A 59 18.53 3.77 -6.62
C LEU A 59 18.96 3.79 -8.09
N LEU A 60 20.24 4.01 -8.38
CA LEU A 60 20.77 4.01 -9.74
C LEU A 60 20.60 2.65 -10.44
N LEU A 61 20.76 1.54 -9.72
CA LEU A 61 20.60 0.19 -10.26
C LEU A 61 19.15 -0.11 -10.65
N THR A 62 18.19 0.31 -9.82
CA THR A 62 16.78 -0.01 -10.01
C THR A 62 16.05 0.99 -10.89
N ARG A 63 16.54 2.23 -10.99
CA ARG A 63 15.93 3.32 -11.75
C ARG A 63 15.60 2.95 -13.21
N PRO A 64 16.51 2.35 -14.00
CA PRO A 64 16.19 1.96 -15.38
C PRO A 64 15.03 0.98 -15.50
N ILE A 65 14.74 0.21 -14.45
CA ILE A 65 13.70 -0.83 -14.45
C ILE A 65 12.31 -0.21 -14.31
N TYR A 66 12.15 0.95 -13.67
CA TYR A 66 10.84 1.55 -13.40
C TYR A 66 10.68 3.02 -13.81
N GLN A 67 11.76 3.75 -14.14
CA GLN A 67 11.72 5.14 -14.63
C GLN A 67 11.95 5.27 -16.13
N ASP A 68 11.96 4.17 -16.89
CA ASP A 68 11.82 4.25 -18.34
C ASP A 68 10.46 4.85 -18.72
N LYS A 69 10.40 5.69 -19.76
CA LYS A 69 9.22 6.47 -20.13
C LYS A 69 7.95 5.62 -20.28
N GLY A 70 8.07 4.39 -20.82
CA GLY A 70 6.94 3.49 -20.99
C GLY A 70 6.59 2.72 -19.70
N ILE A 71 7.61 2.30 -18.95
CA ILE A 71 7.45 1.48 -17.76
C ILE A 71 6.91 2.31 -16.60
N GLU A 72 7.43 3.52 -16.37
CA GLU A 72 6.98 4.38 -15.27
C GLU A 72 5.49 4.70 -15.37
N THR A 73 5.06 5.07 -16.58
CA THR A 73 3.66 5.38 -16.88
C THR A 73 2.75 4.20 -16.60
N THR A 74 3.19 2.98 -16.91
CA THR A 74 2.35 1.79 -16.81
C THR A 74 2.43 1.11 -15.43
N LEU A 75 3.65 0.86 -14.95
CA LEU A 75 3.97 0.08 -13.76
C LEU A 75 3.89 0.89 -12.46
N VAL A 76 4.17 2.20 -12.51
CA VAL A 76 4.14 3.05 -11.32
C VAL A 76 2.82 3.81 -11.29
N VAL A 77 2.61 4.70 -12.27
CA VAL A 77 1.44 5.58 -12.29
C VAL A 77 0.17 4.79 -12.65
N GLY A 78 0.20 4.05 -13.75
CA GLY A 78 -0.96 3.33 -14.29
C GLY A 78 -1.52 2.30 -13.31
N SER A 79 -0.69 1.40 -12.80
CA SER A 79 -1.17 0.38 -11.85
C SER A 79 -1.63 0.98 -10.52
N ALA A 80 -0.97 2.03 -10.02
CA ALA A 80 -1.43 2.74 -8.82
C ALA A 80 -2.80 3.38 -9.03
N LEU A 81 -2.99 4.10 -10.15
CA LEU A 81 -4.27 4.72 -10.49
C LEU A 81 -5.38 3.68 -10.64
N VAL A 82 -5.14 2.59 -11.38
CA VAL A 82 -6.12 1.51 -11.55
C VAL A 82 -6.46 0.87 -10.20
N HIS A 83 -5.47 0.66 -9.33
CA HIS A 83 -5.68 0.13 -7.98
C HIS A 83 -6.59 1.05 -7.14
N VAL A 84 -6.28 2.35 -7.09
CA VAL A 84 -7.03 3.34 -6.32
C VAL A 84 -8.45 3.49 -6.89
N ALA A 85 -8.59 3.67 -8.20
CA ALA A 85 -9.89 3.84 -8.86
C ALA A 85 -10.81 2.63 -8.62
N SER A 86 -10.29 1.41 -8.79
CA SER A 86 -11.05 0.18 -8.50
C SER A 86 -11.42 0.06 -7.02
N GLY A 87 -10.51 0.48 -6.12
CA GLY A 87 -10.73 0.51 -4.68
C GLY A 87 -11.84 1.47 -4.25
N LEU A 88 -11.86 2.68 -4.82
CA LEU A 88 -12.87 3.72 -4.62
C LEU A 88 -14.23 3.30 -5.21
N ALA A 89 -14.26 2.75 -6.41
CA ALA A 89 -15.49 2.21 -7.00
C ALA A 89 -16.11 1.12 -6.11
N LYS A 90 -15.28 0.19 -5.60
CA LYS A 90 -15.71 -0.81 -4.63
C LYS A 90 -16.13 -0.22 -3.29
N PHE A 91 -15.55 0.91 -2.88
CA PHE A 91 -15.97 1.62 -1.68
C PHE A 91 -17.40 2.15 -1.86
N SER A 92 -17.72 2.78 -2.99
CA SER A 92 -19.08 3.25 -3.30
C SER A 92 -20.10 2.10 -3.29
N ILE A 93 -19.79 0.96 -3.90
CA ILE A 93 -20.67 -0.23 -3.88
C ILE A 93 -20.88 -0.75 -2.44
N ARG A 94 -19.83 -0.73 -1.61
CA ARG A 94 -19.96 -1.15 -0.21
C ARG A 94 -20.77 -0.18 0.63
N LEU A 95 -20.68 1.12 0.39
CA LEU A 95 -21.52 2.11 1.05
C LEU A 95 -22.99 1.84 0.73
N TYR A 96 -23.29 1.64 -0.56
CA TYR A 96 -24.62 1.23 -1.02
C TYR A 96 -25.10 -0.06 -0.32
N TRP A 97 -24.29 -1.12 -0.26
CA TRP A 97 -24.70 -2.35 0.43
C TRP A 97 -24.85 -2.20 1.95
N LYS A 98 -24.04 -1.34 2.59
CA LYS A 98 -24.10 -1.10 4.03
C LYS A 98 -25.45 -0.50 4.43
N GLN A 99 -26.05 0.32 3.58
CA GLN A 99 -27.38 0.91 3.84
C GLN A 99 -28.49 -0.15 3.92
N PHE A 100 -28.26 -1.34 3.34
CA PHE A 100 -29.15 -2.51 3.43
C PHE A 100 -28.67 -3.55 4.46
N GLY A 101 -27.83 -3.17 5.42
CA GLY A 101 -27.41 -4.06 6.52
C GLY A 101 -26.39 -5.13 6.14
N HIS A 102 -25.81 -5.10 4.94
CA HIS A 102 -24.82 -6.09 4.54
C HIS A 102 -23.47 -5.87 5.23
N ASN A 103 -22.97 -6.90 5.91
CA ASN A 103 -21.58 -6.93 6.38
C ASN A 103 -20.63 -7.07 5.18
N THR A 104 -19.66 -6.17 5.07
CA THR A 104 -18.68 -6.17 3.99
C THR A 104 -17.27 -6.48 4.50
N ALA A 105 -17.07 -6.77 5.79
CA ALA A 105 -15.77 -7.11 6.35
C ALA A 105 -15.18 -8.37 5.69
N HIS A 106 -13.86 -8.40 5.52
CA HIS A 106 -13.18 -9.56 4.95
C HIS A 106 -12.17 -10.10 5.98
N PRO A 107 -12.31 -11.37 6.44
CA PRO A 107 -11.53 -11.89 7.56
C PRO A 107 -10.03 -12.00 7.27
N ALA A 108 -9.65 -12.11 5.99
CA ALA A 108 -8.24 -12.19 5.57
C ALA A 108 -7.46 -10.87 5.74
N LEU A 109 -8.14 -9.73 5.87
CA LEU A 109 -7.51 -8.41 6.00
C LEU A 109 -7.34 -8.01 7.47
N LEU A 110 -6.31 -7.24 7.77
CA LEU A 110 -6.21 -6.54 9.05
C LEU A 110 -7.32 -5.48 9.19
N PRO A 111 -7.75 -5.13 10.43
CA PRO A 111 -8.95 -4.33 10.67
C PRO A 111 -8.97 -2.97 9.96
N TYR A 112 -7.83 -2.29 9.88
CA TYR A 112 -7.75 -0.93 9.34
C TYR A 112 -7.27 -0.88 7.88
N HIS A 113 -7.20 -2.02 7.18
CA HIS A 113 -6.66 -2.09 5.82
C HIS A 113 -7.25 -1.03 4.88
N ARG A 114 -8.58 -0.87 4.93
CA ARG A 114 -9.30 0.10 4.09
C ARG A 114 -8.98 1.52 4.52
N LEU A 115 -9.14 1.83 5.80
CA LEU A 115 -8.90 3.18 6.33
C LEU A 115 -7.49 3.66 5.96
N VAL A 116 -6.48 2.84 6.25
CA VAL A 116 -5.08 3.12 5.89
C VAL A 116 -4.93 3.33 4.39
N GLY A 117 -5.55 2.50 3.55
CA GLY A 117 -5.50 2.66 2.10
C GLY A 117 -6.06 4.00 1.60
N HIS A 118 -7.15 4.50 2.19
CA HIS A 118 -7.73 5.80 1.79
C HIS A 118 -6.88 6.97 2.31
N LEU A 119 -6.38 6.87 3.54
CA LEU A 119 -5.49 7.89 4.12
C LEU A 119 -4.17 7.98 3.37
N GLN A 120 -3.68 6.91 2.75
CA GLN A 120 -2.45 6.92 1.96
C GLN A 120 -2.60 7.63 0.60
N ILE A 121 -3.80 7.76 0.04
CA ILE A 121 -4.00 8.41 -1.27
C ILE A 121 -3.41 9.84 -1.29
N PRO A 122 -3.82 10.78 -0.42
CA PRO A 122 -3.26 12.12 -0.43
C PRO A 122 -1.76 12.16 -0.10
N VAL A 123 -1.29 11.25 0.75
CA VAL A 123 0.11 11.21 1.16
C VAL A 123 1.02 10.73 0.02
N VAL A 124 0.59 9.73 -0.76
CA VAL A 124 1.31 9.26 -1.96
C VAL A 124 1.32 10.34 -3.04
N ILE A 125 0.20 11.05 -3.25
CA ILE A 125 0.14 12.18 -4.19
C ILE A 125 1.14 13.26 -3.78
N LEU A 126 1.19 13.62 -2.50
CA LEU A 126 2.13 14.61 -1.98
C LEU A 126 3.60 14.17 -2.15
N HIS A 127 3.91 12.89 -1.91
CA HIS A 127 5.24 12.35 -2.14
C HIS A 127 5.63 12.31 -3.62
N PHE A 128 4.69 11.93 -4.51
CA PHE A 128 4.91 11.99 -5.95
C PHE A 128 5.13 13.44 -6.42
N TYR A 129 4.36 14.40 -5.89
CA TYR A 129 4.56 15.81 -6.18
C TYR A 129 5.97 16.28 -5.74
N LEU A 130 6.37 15.97 -4.50
CA LEU A 130 7.67 16.33 -3.96
C LEU A 130 8.84 15.73 -4.74
N THR A 131 8.77 14.44 -5.06
CA THR A 131 9.93 13.69 -5.57
C THR A 131 9.97 13.55 -7.10
N ARG A 132 8.88 13.88 -7.78
CA ARG A 132 8.76 13.75 -9.23
C ARG A 132 8.38 15.07 -9.90
N LEU A 133 7.23 15.64 -9.55
CA LEU A 133 6.68 16.79 -10.27
C LEU A 133 7.49 18.07 -10.01
N LEU A 134 7.85 18.36 -8.77
CA LEU A 134 8.66 19.54 -8.44
C LEU A 134 10.05 19.53 -9.12
N PRO A 135 10.80 18.42 -9.13
CA PRO A 135 12.02 18.34 -9.91
C PRO A 135 11.79 18.52 -11.42
N ILE A 136 10.75 17.92 -12.00
CA ILE A 136 10.41 18.12 -13.43
C ILE A 136 10.13 19.60 -13.72
N GLU A 137 9.36 20.29 -12.87
CA GLU A 137 9.12 21.73 -13.01
C GLU A 137 10.40 22.56 -12.91
N ARG A 138 11.32 22.17 -12.03
CA ARG A 138 12.53 22.96 -11.73
C ARG A 138 13.65 22.74 -12.75
N TYR A 139 13.81 21.52 -13.24
CA TYR A 139 14.97 21.09 -14.04
C TYR A 139 14.59 20.42 -15.38
N GLY A 140 13.31 20.26 -15.69
CA GLY A 140 12.83 19.58 -16.89
C GLY A 140 12.86 18.04 -16.83
N ASP A 141 13.41 17.48 -15.76
CA ASP A 141 13.53 16.05 -15.49
C ASP A 141 13.57 15.82 -13.96
N SER A 142 13.36 14.59 -13.52
CA SER A 142 13.53 14.16 -12.13
C SER A 142 14.51 12.99 -12.00
N SER A 143 15.15 12.56 -13.09
CA SER A 143 16.09 11.44 -13.10
C SER A 143 17.37 11.70 -12.29
N PHE A 144 17.80 12.94 -12.10
CA PHE A 144 18.99 13.27 -11.30
C PHE A 144 18.72 13.36 -9.79
N ILE A 145 17.45 13.26 -9.36
CA ILE A 145 17.10 13.32 -7.94
C ILE A 145 17.58 12.06 -7.23
N ASP A 146 18.34 12.24 -6.17
CA ASP A 146 18.93 11.18 -5.37
C ASP A 146 18.54 11.33 -3.88
N PHE A 147 19.11 10.48 -3.01
CA PHE A 147 18.85 10.60 -1.58
C PHE A 147 19.42 11.87 -0.96
N GLY A 148 20.27 12.63 -1.65
CA GLY A 148 20.72 13.95 -1.23
C GLY A 148 19.56 14.96 -1.18
N TYR A 149 18.66 14.94 -2.18
CA TYR A 149 17.47 15.79 -2.15
C TYR A 149 16.57 15.50 -0.94
N ILE A 150 16.35 14.22 -0.65
CA ILE A 150 15.52 13.78 0.47
C ILE A 150 16.22 14.06 1.81
N ALA A 151 17.53 13.79 1.91
CA ALA A 151 18.33 14.07 3.09
C ALA A 151 18.36 15.57 3.42
N TRP A 152 18.41 16.44 2.41
CA TRP A 152 18.30 17.88 2.62
C TRP A 152 16.97 18.24 3.29
N GLY A 153 15.86 17.68 2.84
CA GLY A 153 14.55 17.87 3.48
C GLY A 153 14.49 17.32 4.90
N LEU A 154 15.08 16.14 5.15
CA LEU A 154 15.13 15.53 6.48
C LEU A 154 15.95 16.38 7.46
N GLN A 155 16.99 17.07 6.99
CA GLN A 155 17.84 17.93 7.82
C GLN A 155 17.26 19.34 8.01
N ASN A 156 16.73 19.95 6.95
CA ASN A 156 16.35 21.37 6.95
C ASN A 156 14.84 21.57 7.19
N ARG A 157 14.01 20.63 6.76
CA ARG A 157 12.54 20.65 6.96
C ARG A 157 12.09 19.35 7.66
N PRO A 158 12.64 19.01 8.85
CA PRO A 158 12.53 17.69 9.46
C PRO A 158 11.09 17.28 9.74
N ILE A 159 10.28 18.16 10.34
CA ILE A 159 8.89 17.84 10.72
C ILE A 159 8.09 17.37 9.50
N PHE A 160 8.15 18.14 8.42
CA PHE A 160 7.47 17.82 7.17
C PHE A 160 8.03 16.54 6.54
N THR A 161 9.35 16.47 6.36
CA THR A 161 9.96 15.39 5.57
C THR A 161 9.90 14.05 6.31
N TYR A 162 10.20 14.02 7.62
CA TYR A 162 10.02 12.80 8.42
C TYR A 162 8.55 12.43 8.52
N GLY A 163 7.65 13.38 8.77
CA GLY A 163 6.21 13.13 8.86
C GLY A 163 5.68 12.47 7.60
N LEU A 164 5.95 13.06 6.43
CA LEU A 164 5.54 12.52 5.13
C LEU A 164 6.04 11.08 4.92
N HIS A 165 7.35 10.85 5.06
CA HIS A 165 7.96 9.56 4.71
C HIS A 165 7.64 8.47 5.74
N ILE A 166 7.60 8.78 7.05
CA ILE A 166 7.20 7.80 8.08
C ILE A 166 5.73 7.42 7.89
N THR A 167 4.84 8.37 7.64
CA THR A 167 3.43 8.07 7.37
C THR A 167 3.27 7.19 6.13
N LEU A 168 4.06 7.41 5.07
CA LEU A 168 4.08 6.54 3.90
C LEU A 168 4.58 5.14 4.21
N ILE A 169 5.71 5.02 4.90
CA ILE A 169 6.31 3.73 5.25
C ILE A 169 5.32 2.91 6.08
N LEU A 170 4.80 3.48 7.17
CA LEU A 170 3.89 2.77 8.07
C LEU A 170 2.58 2.39 7.37
N GLY A 171 1.96 3.33 6.65
CA GLY A 171 0.72 3.07 5.95
C GLY A 171 0.87 2.05 4.82
N SER A 172 1.91 2.20 4.00
CA SER A 172 2.18 1.31 2.87
C SER A 172 2.50 -0.10 3.33
N MET A 173 3.37 -0.27 4.34
CA MET A 173 3.71 -1.61 4.85
C MET A 173 2.51 -2.28 5.51
N TYR A 174 1.71 -1.54 6.30
CA TYR A 174 0.49 -2.09 6.89
C TYR A 174 -0.49 -2.53 5.80
N HIS A 175 -0.71 -1.68 4.78
CA HIS A 175 -1.65 -1.95 3.71
C HIS A 175 -1.22 -3.15 2.86
N ALA A 176 0.06 -3.23 2.48
CA ALA A 176 0.64 -4.31 1.69
C ALA A 176 0.61 -5.65 2.45
N VAL A 177 1.12 -5.71 3.68
CA VAL A 177 1.16 -6.95 4.49
C VAL A 177 -0.25 -7.43 4.82
N SER A 178 -1.19 -6.51 5.05
CA SER A 178 -2.59 -6.88 5.22
C SER A 178 -3.18 -7.52 3.96
N GLY A 179 -2.92 -6.93 2.78
CA GLY A 179 -3.52 -7.28 1.50
C GLY A 179 -2.88 -8.45 0.76
N VAL A 180 -1.63 -8.83 1.06
CA VAL A 180 -0.86 -9.80 0.26
C VAL A 180 -1.58 -11.13 0.08
N ASN A 181 -2.05 -11.77 1.16
CA ASN A 181 -2.78 -13.04 1.06
C ASN A 181 -4.05 -12.92 0.23
N PHE A 182 -4.76 -11.79 0.34
CA PHE A 182 -5.99 -11.55 -0.41
C PHE A 182 -5.71 -11.46 -1.92
N VAL A 183 -4.62 -10.79 -2.32
CA VAL A 183 -4.18 -10.72 -3.72
C VAL A 183 -3.80 -12.10 -4.23
N PHE A 184 -2.99 -12.85 -3.49
CA PHE A 184 -2.56 -14.20 -3.88
C PHE A 184 -3.74 -15.16 -4.01
N GLU A 185 -4.65 -15.19 -3.04
CA GLU A 185 -5.86 -16.01 -3.08
C GLU A 185 -6.78 -15.63 -4.25
N ARG A 186 -6.89 -14.33 -4.57
CA ARG A 186 -7.73 -13.86 -5.68
C ARG A 186 -7.16 -14.24 -7.06
N LEU A 187 -5.85 -14.12 -7.25
CA LEU A 187 -5.22 -14.27 -8.57
C LEU A 187 -4.75 -15.70 -8.85
N PHE A 188 -4.26 -16.40 -7.82
CA PHE A 188 -3.64 -17.72 -7.97
C PHE A 188 -4.38 -18.82 -7.17
N GLY A 189 -5.36 -18.45 -6.35
CA GLY A 189 -6.15 -19.41 -5.59
C GLY A 189 -7.00 -20.27 -6.53
N LYS A 190 -6.85 -21.60 -6.41
CA LYS A 190 -7.76 -22.55 -7.06
C LYS A 190 -9.16 -22.36 -6.44
N LYS A 191 -10.20 -22.25 -7.28
CA LYS A 191 -11.59 -22.36 -6.79
C LYS A 191 -11.74 -23.73 -6.13
N LYS A 192 -11.79 -23.78 -4.80
CA LYS A 192 -12.27 -24.98 -4.11
C LYS A 192 -13.76 -25.10 -4.44
N VAL A 193 -14.10 -25.99 -5.36
CA VAL A 193 -15.45 -26.54 -5.44
C VAL A 193 -15.60 -27.41 -4.19
N ILE A 194 -16.00 -26.79 -3.08
CA ILE A 194 -16.41 -27.54 -1.89
C ILE A 194 -17.82 -28.02 -2.20
N ALA A 195 -17.87 -29.17 -2.89
CA ALA A 195 -19.08 -29.95 -2.96
C ALA A 195 -19.51 -30.31 -1.52
N ASP A 196 -20.78 -30.08 -1.28
CA ASP A 196 -21.49 -30.19 -0.03
C ASP A 196 -21.22 -31.54 0.67
N LYS A 197 -20.52 -31.50 1.81
CA LYS A 197 -20.35 -32.65 2.71
C LYS A 197 -20.56 -32.19 4.15
N THR A 198 -21.63 -31.43 4.38
CA THR A 198 -21.86 -30.72 5.65
C THR A 198 -23.04 -31.24 6.47
N SER A 199 -23.52 -32.47 6.22
CA SER A 199 -24.76 -32.95 6.86
C SER A 199 -24.60 -33.91 8.05
N LYS A 200 -23.40 -34.26 8.53
CA LYS A 200 -23.24 -35.13 9.74
C LYS A 200 -21.98 -34.85 10.58
N VAL A 201 -21.89 -33.69 11.23
CA VAL A 201 -20.79 -33.37 12.18
C VAL A 201 -21.39 -32.88 13.51
N SER A 202 -20.97 -33.49 14.64
CA SER A 202 -21.51 -33.23 15.99
C SER A 202 -21.15 -31.83 16.51
N GLN A 203 -21.90 -31.30 17.48
CA GLN A 203 -21.65 -29.97 18.06
C GLN A 203 -20.25 -29.84 18.68
N HIS A 204 -19.72 -30.89 19.31
CA HIS A 204 -18.37 -30.90 19.87
C HIS A 204 -17.29 -30.85 18.78
N SER A 205 -17.46 -31.59 17.67
CA SER A 205 -16.56 -31.47 16.53
C SER A 205 -16.61 -30.07 15.89
N LYS A 206 -17.79 -29.42 15.87
CA LYS A 206 -17.92 -28.02 15.39
C LYS A 206 -17.19 -27.04 16.30
N SER A 207 -17.20 -27.22 17.63
CA SER A 207 -16.48 -26.32 18.54
C SER A 207 -14.96 -26.49 18.43
N VAL A 208 -14.46 -27.72 18.27
CA VAL A 208 -13.03 -27.99 18.06
C VAL A 208 -12.56 -27.45 16.71
N GLU A 209 -13.34 -27.66 15.64
CA GLU A 209 -13.04 -27.10 14.31
C GLU A 209 -13.02 -25.57 14.35
N GLN A 210 -14.03 -24.94 14.97
CA GLN A 210 -14.08 -23.49 15.13
C GLN A 210 -12.89 -22.94 15.93
N GLN A 211 -12.49 -23.62 17.01
CA GLN A 211 -11.32 -23.25 17.80
C GLN A 211 -10.03 -23.37 16.97
N SER A 212 -9.89 -24.41 16.15
CA SER A 212 -8.74 -24.58 15.26
C SER A 212 -8.66 -23.48 14.19
N ILE A 213 -9.80 -23.07 13.63
CA ILE A 213 -9.90 -21.97 12.65
C ILE A 213 -9.51 -20.65 13.31
N ASN A 214 -10.04 -20.37 14.51
CA ASN A 214 -9.72 -19.15 15.26
C ASN A 214 -8.22 -19.08 15.59
N ASN A 215 -7.62 -20.19 16.03
CA ASN A 215 -6.18 -20.28 16.28
C ASN A 215 -5.35 -19.99 15.02
N ARG A 216 -5.76 -20.54 13.87
CA ARG A 216 -5.09 -20.27 12.58
C ARG A 216 -5.19 -18.80 12.17
N ILE A 217 -6.37 -18.19 12.30
CA ILE A 217 -6.58 -16.76 12.01
C ILE A 217 -5.73 -15.89 12.94
N ASN A 218 -5.71 -16.19 14.23
CA ASN A 218 -4.92 -15.44 15.21
C ASN A 218 -3.41 -15.54 14.91
N ARG A 219 -2.91 -16.74 14.62
CA ARG A 219 -1.52 -16.95 14.21
C ARG A 219 -1.17 -16.15 12.95
N GLN A 220 -2.03 -16.17 11.92
CA GLN A 220 -1.81 -15.38 10.70
C GLN A 220 -1.80 -13.87 10.99
N ARG A 221 -2.69 -13.37 11.85
CA ARG A 221 -2.70 -11.96 12.28
C ARG A 221 -1.42 -11.59 13.01
N LEU A 222 -0.91 -12.46 13.89
CA LEU A 222 0.36 -12.24 14.58
C LEU A 222 1.54 -12.18 13.60
N LEU A 223 1.61 -13.11 12.64
CA LEU A 223 2.64 -13.09 11.60
C LEU A 223 2.59 -11.81 10.76
N LYS A 224 1.39 -11.37 10.36
CA LYS A 224 1.21 -10.10 9.64
C LYS A 224 1.66 -8.90 10.46
N LYS A 225 1.35 -8.86 11.76
CA LYS A 225 1.82 -7.78 12.65
C LYS A 225 3.35 -7.78 12.77
N GLY A 226 3.96 -8.94 12.92
CA GLY A 226 5.43 -9.09 12.97
C GLY A 226 6.10 -8.64 11.67
N ALA A 227 5.60 -9.09 10.51
CA ALA A 227 6.12 -8.69 9.21
C ALA A 227 5.98 -7.17 8.97
N PHE A 228 4.81 -6.60 9.31
CA PHE A 228 4.59 -5.16 9.27
C PHE A 228 5.62 -4.39 10.12
N ALA A 229 5.84 -4.82 11.36
CA ALA A 229 6.80 -4.17 12.27
C ALA A 229 8.23 -4.26 11.74
N ALA A 230 8.67 -5.44 11.31
CA ALA A 230 10.03 -5.65 10.81
C ALA A 230 10.33 -4.82 9.55
N LEU A 231 9.44 -4.85 8.55
CA LEU A 231 9.61 -4.07 7.31
C LEU A 231 9.59 -2.56 7.58
N SER A 232 8.66 -2.11 8.44
CA SER A 232 8.55 -0.70 8.79
C SER A 232 9.79 -0.20 9.52
N LEU A 233 10.29 -0.96 10.51
CA LEU A 233 11.49 -0.61 11.24
C LEU A 233 12.73 -0.55 10.33
N GLY A 234 12.88 -1.52 9.41
CA GLY A 234 13.97 -1.51 8.44
C GLY A 234 13.94 -0.28 7.53
N LEU A 235 12.76 0.08 7.01
CA LEU A 235 12.60 1.27 6.16
C LEU A 235 12.79 2.58 6.93
N VAL A 236 12.19 2.73 8.11
CA VAL A 236 12.36 3.93 8.94
C VAL A 236 13.81 4.09 9.39
N SER A 237 14.48 3.00 9.80
CA SER A 237 15.91 3.02 10.13
C SER A 237 16.76 3.44 8.92
N GLY A 238 16.47 2.90 7.74
CA GLY A 238 17.15 3.30 6.50
C GLY A 238 16.98 4.79 6.19
N LEU A 239 15.77 5.33 6.37
CA LEU A 239 15.48 6.76 6.22
C LEU A 239 16.29 7.63 7.20
N VAL A 240 16.37 7.22 8.47
CA VAL A 240 17.17 7.91 9.50
C VAL A 240 18.65 7.88 9.16
N ILE A 241 19.17 6.75 8.67
CA ILE A 241 20.57 6.63 8.21
C ILE A 241 20.83 7.57 7.04
N ILE A 242 19.95 7.59 6.02
CA ILE A 242 20.05 8.52 4.89
C ILE A 242 20.13 9.98 5.36
N SER A 243 19.31 10.36 6.35
CA SER A 243 19.33 11.70 6.93
C SER A 243 20.64 12.06 7.61
N ARG A 244 21.35 11.08 8.20
CA ARG A 244 22.54 11.32 9.02
C ARG A 244 23.84 11.17 8.23
N ASP A 245 23.91 10.19 7.35
CA ASP A 245 25.09 9.86 6.56
C ASP A 245 25.38 10.86 5.46
N THR A 246 24.34 11.52 4.93
CA THR A 246 24.52 12.58 3.95
C THR A 246 25.00 13.83 4.68
N THR A 247 26.31 13.91 4.96
CA THR A 247 26.94 15.03 5.71
C THR A 247 26.50 16.38 5.18
N LYS A 248 26.28 17.36 6.08
CA LYS A 248 25.72 18.71 5.83
C LYS A 248 25.78 19.11 4.36
N ILE A 249 24.67 18.87 3.67
CA ILE A 249 24.52 19.30 2.30
C ILE A 249 24.68 20.82 2.32
N PRO A 250 25.58 21.40 1.51
CA PRO A 250 25.71 22.85 1.43
C PRO A 250 24.35 23.47 1.11
N LEU A 251 24.16 24.74 1.43
CA LEU A 251 22.87 25.40 1.19
C LEU A 251 22.51 25.26 -0.31
N ARG A 252 21.46 24.50 -0.58
CA ARG A 252 20.96 24.17 -1.92
C ARG A 252 19.65 24.93 -2.12
N PHE A 253 19.77 26.17 -2.58
CA PHE A 253 18.61 27.05 -2.82
C PHE A 253 17.59 26.45 -3.80
N ASP A 254 18.05 25.59 -4.70
CA ASP A 254 17.20 24.81 -5.60
C ASP A 254 16.32 23.83 -4.81
N PHE A 255 16.88 23.09 -3.85
CA PHE A 255 16.11 22.22 -2.96
C PHE A 255 15.16 23.00 -2.07
N GLU A 256 15.65 24.08 -1.47
CA GLU A 256 14.84 24.97 -0.65
C GLU A 256 13.62 25.50 -1.39
N SER A 257 13.81 26.05 -2.60
CA SER A 257 12.73 26.59 -3.41
C SER A 257 11.63 25.57 -3.70
N MET A 258 11.98 24.29 -3.91
CA MET A 258 11.00 23.22 -4.12
C MET A 258 10.25 22.89 -2.83
N TYR A 259 10.93 22.75 -1.70
CA TYR A 259 10.26 22.49 -0.42
C TYR A 259 9.35 23.64 -0.01
N SER A 260 9.77 24.90 -0.21
CA SER A 260 9.00 26.10 0.11
C SER A 260 7.68 26.20 -0.65
N LYS A 261 7.59 25.64 -1.88
CA LYS A 261 6.31 25.54 -2.62
C LYS A 261 5.24 24.71 -1.90
N ILE A 262 5.63 23.82 -0.98
CA ILE A 262 4.69 22.96 -0.24
C ILE A 262 4.36 23.57 1.13
N ILE A 263 5.38 24.01 1.85
CA ILE A 263 5.25 24.41 3.26
C ILE A 263 5.10 25.92 3.48
N GLY A 264 5.25 26.74 2.44
CA GLY A 264 4.99 28.18 2.49
C GLY A 264 5.95 28.98 3.37
N VAL A 265 7.22 28.57 3.45
CA VAL A 265 8.27 29.27 4.22
C VAL A 265 9.50 29.51 3.36
#